data_AF-A0A2J9DWI7-F1
#
_entry.id   AF-A0A2J9DWI7-F1
#
_cell.length_a   1.000
_cell.length_b   1.000
_cell.length_c   1.000
_cell.angle_alpha   90.00
_cell.angle_beta   90.00
_cell.angle_gamma   90.00
#
_symmetry.space_group_name_H-M   'P 1'
#
loop_
_entity.id
_entity.type
_entity.pdbx_description
1 polymer ?
#
loop_
_entity_poly.entity_id
_entity_poly.type
_entity_poly.pdbx_seq_one_letter_code
_entity_poly.pdbx_strand_id
1 'polypeptide(L)'
;MVWQSPVRLKHHVTVIDDIAKSVNREYIQLGWNYLGIDTSPAPSKDCASMVDVYKLLDVPYFGASGTVEASSLLTRIFKSMTGIDAVGFSGLMLAVTEDIGLAQGTINGDFDIRSLLTYSAVCGIGLDTVPIAGDTPNDKLCALIRDTGTMAFRLNKPLTVRVFPVPNLTASKITAFESDDLCNCVVMAVP
;
A
#
# COMPACT_ATOMS: atom_id res chain seq x y z
N MET A 1 -20.73 19.62 1.08
CA MET A 1 -21.12 18.22 1.40
C MET A 1 -20.38 17.81 2.67
N VAL A 2 -21.08 17.67 3.80
CA VAL A 2 -20.46 17.32 5.08
C VAL A 2 -20.24 15.81 5.07
N TRP A 3 -19.01 15.38 4.83
CA TRP A 3 -18.62 13.97 4.80
C TRP A 3 -18.77 13.35 6.20
N GLN A 4 -19.78 12.51 6.42
CA GLN A 4 -19.92 11.71 7.64
C GLN A 4 -19.04 10.44 7.64
N SER A 5 -17.91 10.45 6.93
CA SER A 5 -17.16 9.22 6.58
C SER A 5 -15.80 9.13 7.30
N PRO A 6 -15.82 8.88 8.62
CA PRO A 6 -15.00 7.77 9.13
C PRO A 6 -15.74 6.84 10.11
N VAL A 7 -17.05 7.05 10.34
CA VAL A 7 -17.79 6.35 11.42
C VAL A 7 -17.75 4.82 11.28
N ARG A 8 -17.92 4.28 10.06
CA ARG A 8 -17.93 2.83 9.85
C ARG A 8 -16.56 2.19 10.03
N LEU A 9 -15.51 2.78 9.44
CA LEU A 9 -14.16 2.25 9.60
C LEU A 9 -13.73 2.31 11.07
N LYS A 10 -14.01 3.43 11.75
CA LYS A 10 -13.78 3.56 13.19
C LYS A 10 -14.52 2.48 13.98
N HIS A 11 -15.80 2.22 13.66
CA HIS A 11 -16.57 1.18 14.33
C HIS A 11 -15.91 -0.20 14.22
N HIS A 12 -15.52 -0.62 13.01
CA HIS A 12 -14.85 -1.92 12.81
C HIS A 12 -13.49 -2.00 13.50
N VAL A 13 -12.66 -0.96 13.41
CA VAL A 13 -11.34 -0.94 14.05
C VAL A 13 -11.47 -0.95 15.57
N THR A 14 -12.43 -0.22 16.14
CA THR A 14 -12.67 -0.18 17.60
C THR A 14 -13.05 -1.57 18.13
N VAL A 15 -13.90 -2.31 17.40
CA VAL A 15 -14.26 -3.69 17.80
C VAL A 15 -13.03 -4.60 17.86
N ILE A 16 -12.11 -4.48 16.90
CA ILE A 16 -10.88 -5.29 16.87
C ILE A 16 -9.94 -4.87 18.01
N ASP A 17 -9.75 -3.57 18.22
CA ASP A 17 -8.93 -3.01 19.32
C ASP A 17 -9.45 -3.46 20.70
N ASP A 18 -10.77 -3.44 20.90
CA ASP A 18 -11.41 -3.88 22.14
C ASP A 18 -11.21 -5.38 22.41
N ILE A 19 -11.30 -6.22 21.38
CA ILE A 19 -11.00 -7.65 21.47
C ILE A 19 -9.52 -7.85 21.83
N ALA A 20 -8.60 -7.18 21.13
CA ALA A 20 -7.17 -7.28 21.40
C ALA A 20 -6.82 -6.84 22.83
N LYS A 21 -7.45 -5.77 23.33
CA LYS A 21 -7.34 -5.32 24.73
C LYS A 21 -7.91 -6.34 25.71
N SER A 22 -9.00 -7.02 25.37
CA SER A 22 -9.56 -8.07 26.20
C SER A 22 -8.61 -9.26 26.33
N VAL A 23 -8.04 -9.72 25.21
CA VAL A 23 -7.00 -10.76 25.22
C VAL A 23 -5.79 -10.29 26.01
N ASN A 24 -5.34 -9.04 25.83
CA ASN A 24 -4.22 -8.50 26.60
C ASN A 24 -4.47 -8.57 28.11
N ARG A 25 -5.66 -8.17 28.58
CA ARG A 25 -6.01 -8.24 30.01
C ARG A 25 -5.96 -9.67 30.57
N GLU A 26 -6.33 -10.66 29.78
CA GLU A 26 -6.30 -12.07 30.18
C GLU A 26 -4.88 -12.64 30.23
N TYR A 27 -4.02 -12.26 29.28
CA TYR A 27 -2.70 -12.88 29.10
C TYR A 27 -1.52 -11.99 29.56
N ILE A 28 -1.74 -10.80 30.12
CA ILE A 28 -0.65 -9.88 30.51
C ILE A 28 0.32 -10.48 31.54
N GLN A 29 -0.18 -11.33 32.44
CA GLN A 29 0.65 -12.04 33.43
C GLN A 29 1.60 -13.07 32.79
N LEU A 30 1.31 -13.49 31.56
CA LEU A 30 2.15 -14.39 30.76
C LEU A 30 3.13 -13.61 29.86
N GLY A 31 3.25 -12.29 30.06
CA GLY A 31 4.16 -11.42 29.32
C GLY A 31 3.61 -10.94 27.97
N TRP A 32 2.34 -11.19 27.65
CA TRP A 32 1.70 -10.58 26.48
C TRP A 32 1.48 -9.09 26.72
N ASN A 33 1.89 -8.26 25.76
CA ASN A 33 1.68 -6.82 25.81
C ASN A 33 1.18 -6.31 24.46
N TYR A 34 -0.11 -6.01 24.40
CA TYR A 34 -0.73 -5.37 23.25
C TYR A 34 -0.27 -3.93 23.13
N LEU A 35 0.46 -3.64 22.05
CA LEU A 35 1.01 -2.30 21.79
C LEU A 35 0.09 -1.43 20.94
N GLY A 36 -0.89 -2.03 20.26
CA GLY A 36 -1.80 -1.33 19.37
C GLY A 36 -2.07 -2.06 18.06
N ILE A 37 -2.78 -1.39 17.15
CA ILE A 37 -3.16 -1.86 15.81
C ILE A 37 -2.67 -0.90 14.72
N ASP A 38 -2.16 -1.45 13.62
CA ASP A 38 -1.94 -0.69 12.38
C ASP A 38 -3.26 -0.66 11.59
N THR A 39 -3.81 0.53 11.35
CA THR A 39 -5.10 0.72 10.67
C THR A 39 -4.99 0.79 9.16
N SER A 40 -3.80 0.57 8.60
CA SER A 40 -3.57 0.54 7.17
C SER A 40 -4.42 -0.57 6.52
N PRO A 41 -5.09 -0.29 5.38
CA PRO A 41 -5.67 -1.37 4.60
C PRO A 41 -4.54 -2.25 4.06
N ALA A 42 -4.64 -3.56 4.30
CA ALA A 42 -3.75 -4.56 3.75
C ALA A 42 -4.52 -5.36 2.69
N PRO A 43 -4.62 -4.85 1.44
CA PRO A 43 -5.28 -5.59 0.38
C PRO A 43 -4.51 -6.89 0.10
N SER A 44 -5.24 -7.96 -0.12
CA SER A 44 -4.73 -9.26 -0.54
C SER A 44 -5.52 -9.78 -1.73
N LYS A 45 -5.03 -10.85 -2.35
CA LYS A 45 -5.67 -11.51 -3.49
C LYS A 45 -7.11 -11.97 -3.18
N ASP A 46 -7.40 -12.29 -1.92
CA ASP A 46 -8.69 -12.85 -1.51
C ASP A 46 -9.68 -11.81 -0.97
N CYS A 47 -9.35 -10.53 -1.03
CA CYS A 47 -10.25 -9.45 -0.58
C CYS A 47 -10.58 -8.43 -1.67
N ALA A 48 -11.44 -7.47 -1.33
CA ALA A 48 -11.76 -6.37 -2.22
C ALA A 48 -10.50 -5.53 -2.51
N SER A 49 -10.32 -5.15 -3.79
CA SER A 49 -9.18 -4.35 -4.22
C SER A 49 -9.33 -2.90 -3.75
N MET A 50 -8.20 -2.28 -3.41
CA MET A 50 -8.13 -0.84 -3.20
C MET A 50 -8.55 -0.06 -4.47
N VAL A 51 -8.29 -0.59 -5.67
CA VAL A 51 -8.70 0.05 -6.94
C VAL A 51 -10.22 0.22 -7.03
N ASP A 52 -11.00 -0.70 -6.45
CA ASP A 52 -12.45 -0.55 -6.41
C ASP A 52 -12.88 0.61 -5.50
N VAL A 53 -12.13 0.86 -4.41
CA VAL A 53 -12.32 2.06 -3.58
C VAL A 53 -12.02 3.34 -4.37
N TYR A 54 -10.98 3.35 -5.21
CA TYR A 54 -10.69 4.49 -6.09
C TYR A 54 -11.83 4.76 -7.08
N LYS A 55 -12.41 3.70 -7.67
CA LYS A 55 -13.56 3.82 -8.57
C LYS A 55 -14.80 4.37 -7.87
N LEU A 56 -15.03 3.98 -6.61
CA LEU A 56 -16.11 4.53 -5.78
C LEU A 56 -15.89 6.02 -5.41
N LEU A 57 -14.65 6.50 -5.51
CA LEU A 57 -14.28 7.91 -5.36
C LEU A 57 -14.26 8.66 -6.72
N ASP A 58 -14.92 8.11 -7.74
CA ASP A 58 -15.00 8.66 -9.11
C ASP A 58 -13.66 8.75 -9.86
N VAL A 59 -12.65 7.97 -9.45
CA VAL A 59 -11.41 7.81 -10.23
C VAL A 59 -11.60 6.64 -11.21
N PRO A 60 -11.57 6.86 -12.54
CA PRO A 60 -11.98 5.85 -13.53
C PRO A 60 -11.11 4.59 -13.52
N TYR A 61 -9.81 4.75 -13.24
CA TYR A 61 -8.85 3.67 -13.01
C TYR A 61 -7.70 4.19 -12.15
N PHE A 62 -7.06 3.30 -11.40
CA PHE A 62 -5.88 3.68 -10.61
C PHE A 62 -4.73 4.05 -11.55
N GLY A 63 -4.23 5.29 -11.46
CA GLY A 63 -3.34 5.85 -12.46
C GLY A 63 -3.86 7.16 -13.07
N ALA A 64 -5.19 7.29 -13.16
CA ALA A 64 -5.83 8.46 -13.74
C ALA A 64 -5.62 9.75 -12.91
N SER A 65 -5.92 10.89 -13.54
CA SER A 65 -6.06 12.16 -12.81
C SER A 65 -7.08 12.01 -11.68
N GLY A 66 -6.78 12.55 -10.50
CA GLY A 66 -7.57 12.33 -9.28
C GLY A 66 -7.00 11.23 -8.36
N THR A 67 -6.17 10.31 -8.87
CA THR A 67 -5.55 9.26 -8.03
C THR A 67 -4.79 9.86 -6.83
N VAL A 68 -4.01 10.92 -7.03
CA VAL A 68 -3.25 11.58 -5.94
C VAL A 68 -4.17 12.15 -4.86
N GLU A 69 -5.27 12.80 -5.26
CA GLU A 69 -6.24 13.36 -4.32
C GLU A 69 -6.93 12.25 -3.51
N ALA A 70 -7.41 11.21 -4.20
CA ALA A 70 -8.02 10.05 -3.56
C ALA A 70 -7.05 9.35 -2.60
N SER A 71 -5.79 9.15 -3.00
CA SER A 71 -4.75 8.55 -2.14
C SER A 71 -4.50 9.40 -0.89
N SER A 72 -4.44 10.72 -1.04
CA SER A 72 -4.26 11.65 0.09
C SER A 72 -5.45 11.62 1.04
N LEU A 73 -6.68 11.58 0.50
CA LEU A 73 -7.91 11.48 1.29
C LEU A 73 -7.94 10.18 2.10
N LEU A 74 -7.71 9.04 1.45
CA LEU A 74 -7.69 7.72 2.10
C LEU A 74 -6.64 7.67 3.21
N THR A 75 -5.42 8.15 2.93
CA THR A 75 -4.35 8.20 3.94
C THR A 75 -4.75 9.04 5.16
N ARG A 76 -5.38 10.20 4.93
CA ARG A 76 -5.89 11.03 6.02
C ARG A 76 -6.98 10.32 6.82
N ILE A 77 -7.87 9.57 6.17
CA ILE A 77 -8.92 8.79 6.85
C ILE A 77 -8.27 7.73 7.76
N PHE A 78 -7.34 6.92 7.25
CA PHE A 78 -6.66 5.88 8.02
C PHE A 78 -5.91 6.44 9.25
N LYS A 79 -5.28 7.61 9.10
CA LYS A 79 -4.59 8.33 10.18
C LYS A 79 -5.52 9.07 11.14
N SER A 80 -6.79 9.30 10.78
CA SER A 80 -7.73 10.08 11.59
C SER A 80 -8.39 9.29 12.72
N MET A 81 -8.05 8.02 12.89
CA MET A 81 -8.63 7.17 13.92
C MET A 81 -8.28 7.68 15.31
N THR A 82 -9.29 7.78 16.17
CA THR A 82 -9.19 8.33 17.52
C THR A 82 -9.87 7.40 18.51
N GLY A 83 -9.31 7.28 19.72
CA GLY A 83 -9.84 6.40 20.76
C GLY A 83 -9.46 4.93 20.59
N ILE A 84 -8.44 4.65 19.77
CA ILE A 84 -7.82 3.33 19.59
C ILE A 84 -6.30 3.49 19.81
N ASP A 85 -5.62 2.40 20.16
CA ASP A 85 -4.16 2.40 20.27
C ASP A 85 -3.56 2.17 18.88
N ALA A 86 -3.56 3.21 18.03
CA ALA A 86 -3.02 3.11 16.67
C ALA A 86 -1.49 3.13 16.66
N VAL A 87 -0.87 2.18 15.94
CA VAL A 87 0.59 2.06 15.76
C VAL A 87 0.95 1.81 14.30
N GLY A 88 2.25 1.68 14.00
CA GLY A 88 2.71 1.39 12.64
C GLY A 88 2.55 2.56 11.67
N PHE A 89 2.34 2.26 10.39
CA PHE A 89 2.20 3.29 9.36
C PHE A 89 0.82 3.96 9.41
N SER A 90 -0.22 3.16 9.71
CA SER A 90 -1.64 3.59 9.76
C SER A 90 -2.04 4.45 8.55
N GLY A 91 -1.55 4.10 7.37
CA GLY A 91 -1.66 4.88 6.14
C GLY A 91 -1.97 3.99 4.94
N LEU A 92 -2.20 4.59 3.78
CA LEU A 92 -2.52 3.83 2.57
C LEU A 92 -1.34 2.96 2.12
N MET A 93 -1.57 1.67 1.95
CA MET A 93 -0.62 0.73 1.33
C MET A 93 -1.05 0.40 -0.10
N LEU A 94 -0.07 0.34 -1.01
CA LEU A 94 -0.27 0.10 -2.44
C LEU A 94 0.65 -1.03 -2.90
N ALA A 95 0.40 -2.24 -2.39
CA ALA A 95 1.17 -3.44 -2.69
C ALA A 95 0.78 -3.99 -4.07
N VAL A 96 1.61 -3.68 -5.08
CA VAL A 96 1.29 -3.92 -6.51
C VAL A 96 0.98 -5.39 -6.80
N THR A 97 1.74 -6.33 -6.24
CA THR A 97 1.53 -7.76 -6.51
C THR A 97 0.51 -8.39 -5.57
N GLU A 98 0.08 -7.74 -4.50
CA GLU A 98 -0.81 -8.34 -3.50
C GLU A 98 -2.28 -7.93 -3.75
N ASP A 99 -2.51 -6.82 -4.46
CA ASP A 99 -3.84 -6.33 -4.82
C ASP A 99 -4.20 -6.65 -6.30
N ILE A 100 -5.31 -7.37 -6.52
CA ILE A 100 -5.77 -7.78 -7.86
C ILE A 100 -5.96 -6.59 -8.81
N GLY A 101 -6.52 -5.48 -8.32
CA GLY A 101 -6.80 -4.31 -9.14
C GLY A 101 -5.53 -3.57 -9.53
N LEU A 102 -4.56 -3.44 -8.61
CA LEU A 102 -3.25 -2.86 -8.92
C LEU A 102 -2.50 -3.74 -9.91
N ALA A 103 -2.46 -5.05 -9.69
CA ALA A 103 -1.87 -6.01 -10.60
C ALA A 103 -2.48 -5.90 -12.01
N GLN A 104 -3.80 -5.88 -12.12
CA GLN A 104 -4.49 -5.69 -13.40
C GLN A 104 -4.20 -4.33 -14.04
N GLY A 105 -4.09 -3.26 -13.23
CA GLY A 105 -3.72 -1.93 -13.74
C GLY A 105 -2.33 -1.90 -14.38
N THR A 106 -1.37 -2.68 -13.88
CA THR A 106 -0.06 -2.82 -14.55
C THR A 106 -0.18 -3.50 -15.92
N ILE A 107 -1.08 -4.48 -16.06
CA ILE A 107 -1.35 -5.19 -17.34
C ILE A 107 -2.00 -4.25 -18.35
N ASN A 108 -2.90 -3.38 -17.88
CA ASN A 108 -3.56 -2.38 -18.71
C ASN A 108 -2.63 -1.22 -19.10
N GLY A 109 -1.49 -1.06 -18.40
CA GLY A 109 -0.59 0.07 -18.57
C GLY A 109 -1.13 1.37 -17.94
N ASP A 110 -1.98 1.26 -16.93
CA ASP A 110 -2.67 2.39 -16.30
C ASP A 110 -1.71 3.30 -15.49
N PHE A 111 -0.60 2.72 -14.99
CA PHE A 111 0.41 3.43 -14.21
C PHE A 111 1.79 2.79 -14.32
N ASP A 112 2.84 3.54 -13.95
CA ASP A 112 4.23 3.06 -13.92
C ASP A 112 4.90 3.33 -12.55
N ILE A 113 6.19 3.02 -12.42
CA ILE A 113 6.95 3.25 -11.18
C ILE A 113 6.99 4.74 -10.80
N ARG A 114 6.99 5.67 -11.77
CA ARG A 114 7.00 7.12 -11.50
C ARG A 114 5.65 7.56 -10.94
N SER A 115 4.55 6.99 -11.43
CA SER A 115 3.23 7.16 -10.82
C SER A 115 3.23 6.67 -9.37
N LEU A 116 3.76 5.46 -9.10
CA LEU A 116 3.87 4.93 -7.73
C LEU A 116 4.73 5.82 -6.82
N LEU A 117 5.85 6.35 -7.32
CA LEU A 117 6.66 7.35 -6.60
C LEU A 117 5.85 8.62 -6.31
N THR A 118 5.06 9.10 -7.27
CA THR A 118 4.18 10.26 -7.06
C THR A 118 3.16 9.99 -5.96
N TYR A 119 2.52 8.82 -5.98
CA TYR A 119 1.56 8.43 -4.94
C TYR A 119 2.24 8.22 -3.58
N SER A 120 3.52 7.83 -3.58
CA SER A 120 4.35 7.72 -2.38
C SER A 120 4.48 9.03 -1.62
N ALA A 121 4.34 10.18 -2.28
CA ALA A 121 4.28 11.47 -1.59
C ALA A 121 3.10 11.54 -0.60
N VAL A 122 1.98 10.91 -0.92
CA VAL A 122 0.71 11.02 -0.19
C VAL A 122 0.22 9.72 0.46
N CYS A 123 0.88 8.57 0.26
CA CYS A 123 0.49 7.27 0.86
C CYS A 123 1.17 6.97 2.23
N GLY A 124 1.19 5.72 2.71
CA GLY A 124 1.80 5.31 3.98
C GLY A 124 3.24 4.82 3.89
N ILE A 125 3.62 4.12 2.82
CA ILE A 125 4.79 3.21 2.80
C ILE A 125 5.85 3.56 1.76
N GLY A 126 5.50 3.83 0.49
CA GLY A 126 6.48 4.01 -0.60
C GLY A 126 6.23 3.04 -1.75
N LEU A 127 7.32 2.53 -2.35
CA LEU A 127 7.24 1.45 -3.33
C LEU A 127 7.12 0.12 -2.58
N ASP A 128 6.00 -0.59 -2.79
CA ASP A 128 5.72 -1.87 -2.15
C ASP A 128 5.35 -2.93 -3.18
N THR A 129 5.95 -4.10 -3.00
CA THR A 129 5.88 -5.27 -3.89
C THR A 129 5.94 -4.96 -5.39
N VAL A 130 6.84 -4.06 -5.81
CA VAL A 130 6.89 -3.62 -7.21
C VAL A 130 7.70 -4.63 -8.05
N PRO A 131 7.09 -5.38 -8.99
CA PRO A 131 7.81 -6.36 -9.79
C PRO A 131 8.71 -5.66 -10.80
N ILE A 132 9.98 -6.05 -10.86
CA ILE A 132 10.97 -5.47 -11.80
C ILE A 132 11.75 -6.58 -12.51
N ALA A 133 12.44 -6.23 -13.60
CA ALA A 133 13.24 -7.21 -14.34
C ALA A 133 14.33 -7.80 -13.44
N GLY A 134 14.52 -9.12 -13.50
CA GLY A 134 15.47 -9.84 -12.66
C GLY A 134 16.93 -9.44 -12.90
N ASP A 135 17.24 -8.91 -14.08
CA ASP A 135 18.54 -8.41 -14.49
C ASP A 135 18.68 -6.88 -14.36
N THR A 136 17.80 -6.22 -13.60
CA THR A 136 17.89 -4.77 -13.37
C THR A 136 19.26 -4.41 -12.80
N PRO A 137 20.03 -3.52 -13.47
CA PRO A 137 21.35 -3.11 -13.01
C PRO A 137 21.33 -2.46 -11.62
N ASN A 138 22.37 -2.73 -10.81
CA ASN A 138 22.49 -2.20 -9.46
C ASN A 138 22.52 -0.67 -9.41
N ASP A 139 23.15 0.00 -10.39
CA ASP A 139 23.21 1.45 -10.49
C ASP A 139 21.82 2.07 -10.70
N LYS A 140 20.96 1.44 -11.51
CA LYS A 140 19.55 1.81 -11.66
C LYS A 140 18.77 1.64 -10.36
N LEU A 141 18.95 0.53 -9.65
CA LEU A 141 18.34 0.32 -8.34
C LEU A 141 18.80 1.39 -7.32
N CYS A 142 20.09 1.70 -7.29
CA CYS A 142 20.63 2.75 -6.44
C CYS A 142 20.05 4.13 -6.80
N ALA A 143 19.81 4.42 -8.08
CA ALA A 143 19.14 5.66 -8.48
C ALA A 143 17.68 5.71 -7.99
N LEU A 144 16.91 4.64 -8.17
CA LEU A 144 15.53 4.53 -7.69
C LEU A 144 15.43 4.69 -6.15
N ILE A 145 16.36 4.07 -5.43
CA ILE A 145 16.45 4.21 -3.96
C ILE A 145 16.80 5.65 -3.58
N ARG A 146 17.71 6.32 -4.31
CA ARG A 146 18.06 7.73 -4.04
C ARG A 146 16.89 8.67 -4.31
N ASP A 147 16.08 8.43 -5.35
CA ASP A 147 14.88 9.23 -5.62
C ASP A 147 13.87 9.08 -4.48
N THR A 148 13.56 7.84 -4.10
CA THR A 148 12.67 7.56 -2.96
C THR A 148 13.21 8.15 -1.66
N GLY A 149 14.51 8.01 -1.39
CA GLY A 149 15.18 8.56 -0.21
C GLY A 149 15.16 10.09 -0.18
N THR A 150 15.31 10.75 -1.34
CA THR A 150 15.19 12.20 -1.47
C THR A 150 13.76 12.65 -1.17
N MET A 151 12.75 11.95 -1.69
CA MET A 151 11.36 12.23 -1.34
C MET A 151 11.10 12.05 0.15
N ALA A 152 11.59 10.97 0.76
CA ALA A 152 11.47 10.70 2.18
C ALA A 152 12.05 11.85 3.03
N PHE A 153 13.27 12.27 2.69
CA PHE A 153 13.93 13.40 3.35
C PHE A 153 13.16 14.72 3.19
N ARG A 154 12.73 15.04 1.96
CA ARG A 154 12.04 16.30 1.66
C ARG A 154 10.64 16.39 2.29
N LEU A 155 9.95 15.26 2.38
CA LEU A 155 8.60 15.17 2.96
C LEU A 155 8.62 14.94 4.48
N ASN A 156 9.80 14.74 5.07
CA ASN A 156 9.98 14.30 6.46
C ASN A 156 9.09 13.08 6.78
N LYS A 157 9.18 12.07 5.91
CA LYS A 157 8.29 10.92 5.90
C LYS A 157 9.09 9.64 5.63
N PRO A 158 8.90 8.56 6.42
CA PRO A 158 9.53 7.30 6.11
C PRO A 158 8.93 6.74 4.81
N LEU A 159 9.78 6.47 3.82
CA LEU A 159 9.40 5.75 2.61
C LEU A 159 10.32 4.55 2.42
N THR A 160 9.75 3.44 1.97
CA THR A 160 10.44 2.19 1.68
C THR A 160 10.56 1.97 0.18
N VAL A 161 11.54 1.16 -0.20
CA VAL A 161 11.67 0.59 -1.54
C VAL A 161 11.68 -0.92 -1.41
N ARG A 162 10.55 -1.55 -1.68
CA ARG A 162 10.42 -3.01 -1.78
C ARG A 162 10.09 -3.35 -3.24
N VAL A 163 11.15 -3.46 -4.03
CA VAL A 163 11.07 -4.02 -5.38
C VAL A 163 11.18 -5.54 -5.33
N PHE A 164 10.63 -6.19 -6.34
CA PHE A 164 10.55 -7.64 -6.47
C PHE A 164 11.19 -8.07 -7.80
N PRO A 165 12.52 -8.28 -7.85
CA PRO A 165 13.19 -8.73 -9.06
C PRO A 165 12.68 -10.11 -9.47
N VAL A 166 12.14 -10.23 -10.69
CA VAL A 166 11.59 -11.49 -11.18
C VAL A 166 12.62 -12.17 -12.10
N PRO A 167 13.24 -13.29 -11.68
CA PRO A 167 14.30 -13.94 -12.43
C PRO A 167 13.87 -14.30 -13.85
N ASN A 168 14.78 -14.11 -14.81
CA ASN A 168 14.59 -14.46 -16.22
C ASN A 168 13.44 -13.74 -16.94
N LEU A 169 12.82 -12.73 -16.32
CA LEU A 169 11.84 -11.86 -16.96
C LEU A 169 12.39 -10.46 -17.19
N THR A 170 12.01 -9.90 -18.34
CA THR A 170 12.29 -8.53 -18.74
C THR A 170 11.05 -7.66 -18.55
N ALA A 171 11.24 -6.34 -18.59
CA ALA A 171 10.12 -5.41 -18.51
C ALA A 171 9.03 -5.70 -19.55
N SER A 172 7.78 -5.40 -19.21
CA SER A 172 6.57 -5.66 -20.01
C SER A 172 6.17 -7.13 -20.14
N LYS A 173 6.92 -8.08 -19.55
CA LYS A 173 6.46 -9.48 -19.42
C LYS A 173 5.53 -9.63 -18.24
N ILE A 174 4.61 -10.61 -18.31
CA ILE A 174 3.69 -10.93 -17.22
C ILE A 174 4.37 -11.95 -16.30
N THR A 175 4.27 -11.74 -14.99
CA THR A 175 4.76 -12.69 -13.98
C THR A 175 3.94 -13.97 -13.97
N ALA A 176 4.50 -15.04 -13.40
CA ALA A 176 3.80 -16.31 -13.19
C ALA A 176 4.03 -16.79 -11.75
N PHE A 177 3.60 -15.98 -10.79
CA PHE A 177 3.61 -16.34 -9.38
C PHE A 177 2.64 -17.49 -9.12
N GLU A 178 3.13 -18.50 -8.42
CA GLU A 178 2.34 -19.65 -7.94
C GLU A 178 1.78 -19.42 -6.52
N SER A 179 2.19 -18.32 -5.87
CA SER A 179 1.77 -17.98 -4.51
C SER A 179 0.28 -17.64 -4.45
N ASP A 180 -0.36 -18.09 -3.37
CA ASP A 180 -1.74 -17.75 -3.04
C ASP A 180 -1.90 -16.26 -2.69
N ASP A 181 -0.85 -15.59 -2.23
CA ASP A 181 -0.89 -14.18 -1.84
C ASP A 181 -0.61 -13.22 -3.01
N LEU A 182 0.01 -13.72 -4.09
CA LEU A 182 0.49 -12.89 -5.19
C LEU A 182 -0.41 -12.98 -6.44
N CYS A 183 -0.64 -11.81 -7.02
CA CYS A 183 -1.35 -11.58 -8.27
C CYS A 183 -0.35 -11.45 -9.42
N ASN A 184 -0.65 -12.10 -10.54
CA ASN A 184 0.16 -11.92 -11.74
C ASN A 184 -0.04 -10.54 -12.34
N CYS A 185 1.07 -9.89 -12.65
CA CYS A 185 1.15 -8.49 -13.05
C CYS A 185 2.28 -8.31 -14.07
N VAL A 186 2.39 -7.11 -14.64
CA VAL A 186 3.49 -6.76 -15.54
C VAL A 186 4.75 -6.48 -14.74
N VAL A 187 5.86 -7.10 -15.14
CA VAL A 187 7.21 -6.72 -14.74
C VAL A 187 7.46 -5.28 -15.20
N MET A 188 7.55 -4.37 -14.24
CA MET A 188 7.60 -2.94 -14.50
C MET A 188 9.02 -2.52 -14.90
N ALA A 189 9.11 -1.55 -15.82
CA ALA A 189 10.38 -0.96 -16.21
C ALA A 189 10.88 -0.03 -15.09
N VAL A 190 12.13 -0.25 -14.64
CA VAL A 190 12.84 0.73 -13.81
C VAL A 190 13.29 1.88 -14.72
N PRO A 191 12.80 3.11 -14.48
CA PRO A 191 13.06 4.26 -15.34
C PRO A 191 14.55 4.59 -15.50
#